data_AF-A0A264W525-F1
#
_entry.id   AF-A0A264W525-F1
#
_cell.length_a   1.000
_cell.length_b   1.000
_cell.length_c   1.000
_cell.angle_alpha   90.00
_cell.angle_beta   90.00
_cell.angle_gamma   90.00
#
_symmetry.space_group_name_H-M   'P 1'
#
loop_
_entity.id
_entity.type
_entity.pdbx_description
1 polymer ?
#
loop_
_entity_poly.entity_id
_entity_poly.type
_entity_poly.pdbx_seq_one_letter_code
_entity_poly.pdbx_strand_id
1 'polypeptide(L)'
;MTTHFEVYSKETDELLHSFTQQDLSKAMSYFNDHLDHYLYVSKPEYQDFRIEGFVLETDDIFRFYNVLIGIYIPKSKMEIVKNEIDSIWNNPDFRYAFTYDANEGVAELNLPLNYLQGFDPTSSIETTIAFVESILKKFASSF
;
A
#
# COMPACT_ATOMS: atom_id res chain seq x y z
N MET A 1 18.81 0.87 -6.96
CA MET A 1 18.11 0.44 -5.73
C MET A 1 17.96 -1.07 -5.77
N THR A 2 17.68 -1.70 -4.62
CA THR A 2 17.37 -3.14 -4.51
C THR A 2 15.89 -3.29 -4.19
N THR A 3 15.30 -4.45 -4.48
CA THR A 3 13.94 -4.78 -4.04
C THR A 3 13.95 -5.18 -2.56
N HIS A 4 13.07 -4.59 -1.77
CA HIS A 4 12.90 -4.87 -0.34
C HIS A 4 11.50 -5.41 -0.06
N PHE A 5 11.45 -6.50 0.71
CA PHE A 5 10.25 -7.03 1.34
C PHE A 5 10.59 -7.18 2.82
N GLU A 6 10.25 -6.17 3.63
CA GLU A 6 10.77 -6.02 4.99
C GLU A 6 9.62 -5.89 5.97
N VAL A 7 9.65 -6.69 7.02
CA VAL A 7 8.65 -6.68 8.08
C VAL A 7 9.16 -5.83 9.23
N TYR A 8 8.31 -4.91 9.67
CA TYR A 8 8.59 -3.96 10.73
C TYR A 8 7.55 -4.06 11.84
N SER A 9 7.95 -3.62 13.03
CA SER A 9 7.05 -3.39 14.17
C SER A 9 6.26 -2.10 13.96
N LYS A 10 4.93 -2.15 14.08
CA LYS A 10 4.05 -0.96 14.03
C LYS A 10 4.24 -0.02 15.21
N GLU A 11 4.69 -0.53 16.35
CA GLU A 11 4.86 0.29 17.55
C GLU A 11 6.19 1.07 17.52
N THR A 12 7.24 0.46 16.98
CA THR A 12 8.61 0.97 17.10
C THR A 12 9.27 1.35 15.78
N ASP A 13 8.65 1.02 14.64
CA ASP A 13 9.23 1.16 13.29
C ASP A 13 10.59 0.46 13.12
N GLU A 14 10.88 -0.53 13.97
CA GLU A 14 12.11 -1.31 13.90
C GLU A 14 11.96 -2.49 12.93
N LEU A 15 12.98 -2.70 12.10
CA LEU A 15 13.05 -3.85 11.20
C LEU A 15 13.13 -5.16 12.01
N LEU A 16 12.15 -6.04 11.81
CA LEU A 16 12.11 -7.34 12.44
C LEU A 16 12.85 -8.39 11.61
N HIS A 17 12.55 -8.46 10.31
CA HIS A 17 13.20 -9.36 9.36
C HIS A 17 12.80 -9.03 7.91
N SER A 18 13.53 -9.58 6.94
CA SER A 18 13.14 -9.56 5.53
C SER A 18 12.38 -10.82 5.15
N PHE A 19 11.33 -10.67 4.34
CA PHE A 19 10.60 -11.77 3.74
C PHE A 19 11.38 -12.43 2.62
N THR A 20 11.34 -13.77 2.61
CA THR A 20 11.82 -14.60 1.50
C THR A 20 10.70 -14.86 0.50
N GLN A 21 11.03 -15.47 -0.65
CA GLN A 21 10.00 -15.92 -1.61
C GLN A 21 9.01 -16.91 -0.98
N GLN A 22 9.47 -17.74 -0.04
CA GLN A 22 8.59 -18.67 0.67
C GLN A 22 7.61 -17.91 1.57
N ASP A 23 8.04 -16.82 2.22
CA ASP A 23 7.15 -15.99 3.04
C ASP A 23 6.11 -15.27 2.19
N LEU A 24 6.49 -14.78 1.02
CA LEU A 24 5.57 -14.14 0.06
C LEU A 24 4.48 -15.09 -0.47
N SER A 25 4.70 -16.40 -0.40
CA SER A 25 3.70 -17.41 -0.77
C SER A 25 2.59 -17.61 0.28
N LYS A 26 2.77 -17.10 1.50
CA LYS A 26 1.73 -17.12 2.54
C LYS A 26 0.54 -16.25 2.12
N ALA A 27 -0.65 -16.55 2.64
CA ALA A 27 -1.83 -15.72 2.42
C ALA A 27 -1.75 -14.39 3.19
N MET A 28 -2.51 -13.37 2.76
CA MET A 28 -2.63 -12.10 3.50
C MET A 28 -3.11 -12.29 4.94
N SER A 29 -3.86 -13.36 5.23
CA SER A 29 -4.27 -13.73 6.59
C SER A 29 -3.10 -13.93 7.56
N TYR A 30 -1.85 -14.09 7.09
CA TYR A 30 -0.66 -14.07 7.93
C TYR A 30 -0.61 -12.86 8.88
N PHE A 31 -1.03 -11.68 8.40
CA PHE A 31 -1.03 -10.45 9.21
C PHE A 31 -2.14 -10.42 10.26
N ASN A 32 -3.16 -11.29 10.17
CA ASN A 32 -4.17 -11.39 11.24
C ASN A 32 -3.59 -11.98 12.53
N ASP A 33 -2.58 -12.83 12.38
CA ASP A 33 -1.85 -13.45 13.48
C ASP A 33 -0.67 -12.59 13.96
N HIS A 34 -0.37 -11.49 13.25
CA HIS A 34 0.77 -10.60 13.47
C HIS A 34 0.36 -9.14 13.25
N LEU A 35 -0.60 -8.67 14.04
CA LEU A 35 -1.23 -7.35 13.85
C LEU A 35 -0.32 -6.19 14.22
N ASP A 36 0.68 -6.47 15.03
CA ASP A 36 1.77 -5.59 15.41
C ASP A 36 2.82 -5.46 14.30
N HIS A 37 2.67 -6.18 13.19
CA HIS A 37 3.58 -6.12 12.06
C HIS A 37 2.97 -5.42 10.85
N TYR A 38 3.84 -4.79 10.07
CA TYR A 38 3.54 -4.37 8.70
C TYR A 38 4.65 -4.82 7.76
N LEU A 39 4.31 -5.05 6.48
CA LEU A 39 5.27 -5.37 5.44
C LEU A 39 5.49 -4.15 4.55
N TYR A 40 6.70 -3.60 4.59
CA TYR A 40 7.15 -2.61 3.63
C TYR A 40 7.65 -3.28 2.35
N VAL A 41 7.20 -2.78 1.21
CA VAL A 41 7.56 -3.22 -0.12
C VAL A 41 8.10 -2.04 -0.91
N SER A 42 9.34 -2.14 -1.34
CA SER A 42 9.95 -1.17 -2.26
C SER A 42 10.68 -1.88 -3.38
N LYS A 43 10.58 -1.32 -4.58
CA LYS A 43 11.26 -1.83 -5.76
C LYS A 43 11.86 -0.68 -6.57
N PRO A 44 13.01 -0.89 -7.25
CA PRO A 44 13.62 0.15 -8.07
C PRO A 44 12.67 0.72 -9.13
N GLU A 45 11.83 -0.12 -9.74
CA GLU A 45 10.85 0.29 -10.74
C GLU A 45 9.74 1.20 -10.19
N TYR A 46 9.55 1.31 -8.87
CA TYR A 46 8.54 2.21 -8.31
C TYR A 46 8.90 3.69 -8.49
N GLN A 47 10.19 3.99 -8.67
CA GLN A 47 10.64 5.35 -8.99
C GLN A 47 10.06 5.86 -10.32
N ASP A 48 9.88 4.98 -11.30
CA ASP A 48 9.26 5.32 -12.59
C ASP A 48 7.80 5.76 -12.43
N PHE A 49 7.17 5.34 -11.33
CA PHE A 49 5.78 5.66 -10.98
C PHE A 49 5.68 6.79 -9.94
N ARG A 50 6.80 7.41 -9.56
CA ARG A 50 6.88 8.40 -8.45
C ARG A 50 6.38 7.83 -7.12
N ILE A 51 6.61 6.54 -6.89
CA ILE A 51 6.22 5.84 -5.67
C ILE A 51 7.49 5.49 -4.90
N GLU A 52 7.48 5.79 -3.62
CA GLU A 52 8.58 5.44 -2.70
C GLU A 52 8.56 3.94 -2.40
N GLY A 53 7.37 3.45 -2.11
CA GLY A 53 7.07 2.11 -1.66
C GLY A 53 5.64 2.07 -1.16
N PHE A 54 5.25 0.91 -0.66
CA PHE A 54 3.99 0.79 0.06
C PHE A 54 4.12 -0.20 1.21
N VAL A 55 3.22 -0.05 2.16
CA VAL A 55 3.06 -0.92 3.32
C VAL A 55 1.80 -1.75 3.15
N LEU A 56 1.89 -3.05 3.42
CA LEU A 56 0.74 -3.93 3.63
C LEU A 56 0.60 -4.22 5.12
N GLU A 57 -0.62 -4.08 5.63
CA GLU A 57 -0.91 -4.37 7.02
C GLU A 57 -2.36 -4.83 7.23
N THR A 58 -2.65 -5.36 8.41
CA THR A 58 -4.02 -5.53 8.91
C THR A 58 -4.23 -4.56 10.08
N ASP A 59 -5.29 -3.75 10.06
CA ASP A 59 -5.60 -2.89 11.21
C ASP A 59 -6.01 -3.72 12.42
N ASP A 60 -5.70 -3.23 13.62
CA ASP A 60 -5.87 -3.96 14.88
C ASP A 60 -7.31 -3.93 15.43
N ILE A 61 -8.12 -2.94 15.01
CA ILE A 61 -9.48 -2.69 15.52
C ILE A 61 -10.53 -3.44 14.68
N PHE A 62 -10.53 -3.24 13.37
CA PHE A 62 -11.56 -3.70 12.42
C PHE A 62 -11.09 -4.87 11.55
N ARG A 63 -9.80 -5.19 11.56
CA ARG A 63 -9.17 -6.30 10.79
C ARG A 63 -9.34 -6.16 9.27
N PHE A 64 -9.37 -4.92 8.79
CA PHE A 64 -9.19 -4.58 7.39
C PHE A 64 -7.74 -4.73 7.00
N TYR A 65 -7.54 -5.30 5.82
CA TYR A 65 -6.27 -5.26 5.13
C TYR A 65 -6.14 -3.89 4.48
N ASN A 66 -5.06 -3.19 4.77
CA ASN A 66 -4.78 -1.87 4.23
C ASN A 66 -3.51 -1.91 3.38
N VAL A 67 -3.47 -0.99 2.42
CA VAL A 67 -2.22 -0.58 1.78
C VAL A 67 -2.00 0.91 2.03
N LEU A 68 -0.82 1.26 2.53
CA LEU A 68 -0.37 2.64 2.71
C LEU A 68 0.72 2.92 1.68
N ILE A 69 0.55 3.96 0.87
CA ILE A 69 1.39 4.20 -0.31
C ILE A 69 2.02 5.58 -0.19
N GLY A 70 3.36 5.64 -0.26
CA GLY A 70 4.12 6.89 -0.34
C GLY A 70 4.28 7.34 -1.79
N ILE A 71 3.76 8.51 -2.13
CA ILE A 71 3.72 9.06 -3.49
C ILE A 71 4.44 10.42 -3.55
N TYR A 72 5.47 10.54 -4.38
CA TYR A 72 6.15 11.80 -4.66
C TYR A 72 5.32 12.67 -5.60
N ILE A 73 4.48 13.54 -5.04
CA ILE A 73 3.57 14.41 -5.78
C ILE A 73 3.59 15.85 -5.27
N PRO A 74 3.58 16.88 -6.14
CA PRO A 74 3.40 18.25 -5.70
C PRO A 74 2.01 18.43 -5.07
N LYS A 75 1.93 19.18 -3.96
CA LYS A 75 0.65 19.49 -3.28
C LYS A 75 -0.45 20.00 -4.23
N SER A 76 -0.07 20.78 -5.25
CA SER A 76 -1.01 21.34 -6.26
C SER A 76 -1.69 20.29 -7.14
N LYS A 77 -1.19 19.05 -7.19
CA LYS A 77 -1.74 17.95 -7.98
C LYS A 77 -2.61 16.99 -7.17
N MET A 78 -2.65 17.12 -5.85
CA MET A 78 -3.41 16.21 -4.99
C MET A 78 -4.90 16.16 -5.33
N GLU A 79 -5.53 17.30 -5.60
CA GLU A 79 -6.97 17.36 -5.89
C GLU A 79 -7.32 16.60 -7.17
N ILE A 80 -6.47 16.70 -8.19
CA ILE A 80 -6.64 15.96 -9.45
C ILE A 80 -6.59 14.46 -9.18
N VAL A 81 -5.58 13.99 -8.43
CA VAL A 81 -5.43 12.58 -8.08
C VAL A 81 -6.59 12.09 -7.20
N LYS A 82 -7.12 12.91 -6.28
CA LYS A 82 -8.32 12.57 -5.50
C LYS A 82 -9.52 12.31 -6.42
N ASN A 83 -9.79 13.21 -7.34
CA ASN A 83 -10.89 13.07 -8.28
C ASN A 83 -10.76 11.81 -9.15
N GLU A 84 -9.53 11.45 -9.51
CA GLU A 84 -9.26 10.22 -10.27
C GLU A 84 -9.48 8.96 -9.43
N ILE A 85 -8.97 8.94 -8.20
CA ILE A 85 -9.22 7.89 -7.20
C ILE A 85 -10.73 7.66 -7.06
N ASP A 86 -11.48 8.73 -6.82
CA ASP A 86 -12.94 8.71 -6.67
C ASP A 86 -13.65 8.20 -7.94
N SER A 87 -13.14 8.55 -9.13
CA SER A 87 -13.68 8.08 -10.40
C SER A 87 -13.42 6.59 -10.65
N ILE A 88 -12.27 6.07 -10.21
CA ILE A 88 -11.88 4.67 -10.36
C ILE A 88 -12.69 3.81 -9.39
N TRP A 89 -12.83 4.25 -8.15
CA TRP A 89 -13.55 3.56 -7.09
C TRP A 89 -14.82 4.33 -6.73
N ASN A 90 -15.75 4.34 -7.68
CA ASN A 90 -17.09 4.87 -7.51
C ASN A 90 -17.94 3.99 -6.56
N ASN A 91 -17.52 3.91 -5.30
CA ASN A 91 -18.18 3.14 -4.24
C ASN A 91 -18.51 4.09 -3.07
N PRO A 92 -19.80 4.27 -2.73
CA PRO A 92 -20.22 5.21 -1.69
C PRO A 92 -19.76 4.83 -0.27
N ASP A 93 -19.37 3.58 -0.03
CA ASP A 93 -18.84 3.10 1.24
C ASP A 93 -17.31 3.10 1.29
N PHE A 94 -16.65 3.30 0.14
CA PHE A 94 -15.20 3.40 0.08
C PHE A 94 -14.74 4.72 0.70
N ARG A 95 -13.87 4.60 1.69
CA ARG A 95 -13.19 5.72 2.34
C ARG A 95 -11.70 5.43 2.31
N TYR A 96 -10.95 6.42 1.89
CA TYR A 96 -9.49 6.40 1.92
C TYR A 96 -8.99 7.69 2.54
N ALA A 97 -7.77 7.65 3.07
CA ALA A 97 -7.08 8.86 3.50
C ALA A 97 -6.03 9.23 2.46
N PHE A 98 -5.94 10.51 2.12
CA PHE A 98 -4.87 11.03 1.26
C PHE A 98 -4.36 12.35 1.82
N THR A 99 -3.26 12.22 2.57
CA THR A 99 -2.58 13.26 3.35
C THR A 99 -1.29 13.66 2.66
N TYR A 100 -0.81 14.88 2.91
CA TYR A 100 0.43 15.39 2.34
C TYR A 100 1.36 15.84 3.43
N ASP A 101 2.57 15.28 3.43
CA ASP A 101 3.67 15.76 4.23
C ASP A 101 4.48 16.78 3.43
N ALA A 102 4.43 18.03 3.87
CA ALA A 102 5.15 19.13 3.22
C ALA A 102 6.66 19.13 3.51
N ASN A 103 7.11 18.47 4.58
CA ASN A 103 8.52 18.36 4.93
C ASN A 103 9.21 17.33 4.03
N GLU A 104 8.50 16.25 3.70
CA GLU A 104 9.03 15.16 2.89
C GLU A 104 8.71 15.31 1.40
N GLY A 105 7.71 16.15 1.06
CA GLY A 105 7.23 16.29 -0.31
C GLY A 105 6.50 15.06 -0.82
N VAL A 106 6.04 14.21 0.11
CA VAL A 106 5.37 12.94 -0.12
C VAL A 106 3.90 13.07 0.26
N ALA A 107 3.03 12.47 -0.54
CA ALA A 107 1.65 12.24 -0.17
C ALA A 107 1.46 10.78 0.23
N GLU A 108 0.73 10.55 1.31
CA GLU A 108 0.43 9.23 1.82
C GLU A 108 -1.01 8.87 1.49
N LEU A 109 -1.18 7.80 0.74
CA LEU A 109 -2.48 7.26 0.37
C LEU A 109 -2.74 5.98 1.16
N ASN A 110 -3.70 6.01 2.08
CA ASN A 110 -4.15 4.83 2.83
C ASN A 110 -5.45 4.29 2.24
N LEU A 111 -5.39 3.07 1.69
CA LEU A 111 -6.51 2.39 1.05
C LEU A 111 -6.88 1.09 1.78
N PRO A 112 -8.14 0.92 2.22
CA PRO A 112 -8.64 -0.36 2.67
C PRO A 112 -8.88 -1.29 1.49
N LEU A 113 -8.05 -2.34 1.38
CA LEU A 113 -8.08 -3.31 0.28
C LEU A 113 -9.40 -4.09 0.22
N ASN A 114 -10.05 -4.32 1.37
CA ASN A 114 -11.31 -5.07 1.46
C ASN A 114 -12.45 -4.47 0.62
N TYR A 115 -12.41 -3.17 0.32
CA TYR A 115 -13.43 -2.50 -0.50
C TYR A 115 -13.07 -2.46 -1.99
N LEU A 116 -11.86 -2.90 -2.36
CA LEU A 116 -11.39 -2.87 -3.73
C LEU A 116 -11.81 -4.14 -4.48
N GLN A 117 -12.52 -3.95 -5.59
CA GLN A 117 -12.91 -5.07 -6.45
C GLN A 117 -11.67 -5.83 -6.94
N GLY A 118 -11.67 -7.15 -6.73
CA GLY A 118 -10.58 -8.04 -7.14
C GLY A 118 -9.56 -8.34 -6.04
N PHE A 119 -9.65 -7.69 -4.88
CA PHE A 119 -8.90 -8.11 -3.70
C PHE A 119 -9.47 -9.41 -3.12
N ASP A 120 -8.60 -10.36 -2.83
CA ASP A 120 -8.92 -11.63 -2.18
C ASP A 120 -7.92 -11.89 -1.02
N PRO A 121 -8.36 -11.86 0.25
CA PRO A 121 -7.48 -12.05 1.39
C PRO A 121 -6.95 -13.49 1.54
N THR A 122 -7.50 -14.44 0.79
CA THR A 122 -7.00 -15.83 0.74
C THR A 122 -5.85 -16.00 -0.27
N SER A 123 -5.64 -15.00 -1.14
CA SER A 123 -4.53 -14.97 -2.08
C SER A 123 -3.18 -14.78 -1.37
N SER A 124 -2.10 -15.17 -2.05
CA SER A 124 -0.75 -14.98 -1.52
C SER A 124 -0.41 -13.50 -1.37
N ILE A 125 0.51 -13.19 -0.46
CA ILE A 125 1.06 -11.84 -0.28
C ILE A 125 1.67 -11.35 -1.60
N GLU A 126 2.37 -12.21 -2.34
CA GLU A 126 2.86 -11.91 -3.69
C GLU A 126 1.74 -11.52 -4.67
N THR A 127 0.61 -12.24 -4.65
CA THR A 127 -0.56 -11.92 -5.48
C THR A 127 -1.15 -10.57 -5.09
N THR A 128 -1.20 -10.27 -3.79
CA THR A 128 -1.67 -8.98 -3.28
C THR A 128 -0.73 -7.84 -3.66
N ILE A 129 0.59 -8.05 -3.61
CA ILE A 129 1.59 -7.10 -4.10
C ILE A 129 1.37 -6.80 -5.58
N ALA A 130 1.20 -7.84 -6.41
CA ALA A 130 0.93 -7.66 -7.84
C ALA A 130 -0.40 -6.91 -8.09
N PHE A 131 -1.42 -7.18 -7.28
CA PHE A 131 -2.69 -6.44 -7.32
C PHE A 131 -2.50 -4.95 -7.00
N VAL A 132 -1.79 -4.63 -5.91
CA VAL A 132 -1.44 -3.25 -5.55
C VAL A 132 -0.64 -2.59 -6.67
N GLU A 133 0.39 -3.23 -7.20
CA GLU A 133 1.18 -2.71 -8.32
C GLU A 133 0.33 -2.41 -9.56
N SER A 134 -0.71 -3.20 -9.82
CA SER A 134 -1.65 -2.94 -10.91
C SER A 134 -2.45 -1.65 -10.70
N ILE A 135 -2.79 -1.33 -9.45
CA ILE A 135 -3.46 -0.08 -9.05
C ILE A 135 -2.48 1.09 -9.19
N LEU A 136 -1.26 0.92 -8.68
CA LEU A 136 -0.19 1.92 -8.75
C LEU A 136 0.11 2.34 -10.19
N LYS A 137 0.15 1.38 -11.12
CA LYS A 137 0.34 1.66 -12.55
C LYS A 137 -0.81 2.48 -13.15
N LYS A 138 -2.05 2.26 -12.73
CA LYS A 138 -3.20 3.08 -13.16
C LYS A 138 -3.07 4.51 -12.63
N PHE A 139 -2.64 4.68 -11.38
CA PHE A 139 -2.34 6.02 -10.85
C PHE A 139 -1.23 6.69 -11.62
N ALA A 140 -0.11 6.00 -11.82
CA ALA A 140 1.04 6.53 -12.55
C ALA A 140 0.69 7.00 -13.96
N SER A 141 -0.26 6.35 -14.65
CA SER A 141 -0.72 6.79 -15.97
C SER A 141 -1.58 8.07 -15.96
N SER A 142 -1.95 8.57 -14.79
CA SER A 142 -2.88 9.68 -14.62
C SER A 142 -2.18 11.03 -14.35
N PHE A 143 -0.84 11.06 -14.33
CA PHE A 143 -0.04 12.29 -14.17
C PHE A 143 1.13 12.42 -15.14
#